data_AF-A0A0Q9M1S2-F1
#
_entry.id   AF-A0A0Q9M1S2-F1
#
_cell.length_a   1.000
_cell.length_b   1.000
_cell.length_c   1.000
_cell.angle_alpha   90.00
_cell.angle_beta   90.00
_cell.angle_gamma   90.00
#
_symmetry.space_group_name_H-M   'P 1'
#
loop_
_entity.id
_entity.type
_entity.pdbx_description
1 polymer ?
#
loop_
_entity_poly.entity_id
_entity_poly.type
_entity_poly.pdbx_seq_one_letter_code
_entity_poly.pdbx_strand_id
1 'polypeptide(L)'
;MTKKVVVILISVLIVGLGCGYSIASFTTKPDTEISLEPTTTPKEESKPTPNVAQISANLKDRDTLLRILSRVHDSTEGFEYTENQLKELQANPENKVYSKVLQKFVQSRLNQEVTSFQTISDSVNPRSLLITTNDQHAYMVYMKKDYSHDGIWIVSGFMDYMPQENQINEVYTSISLTEAPGDVKEWAQSLLKQPEWRKEFRTFGDRTYALIKSSSSFSDSVELEEVMNSAGEVYISYQTYQYPANSNIDLINDYLLLELKGPGIRDVIFQNTYSNFPLIGGKEPVPGDEGTLSHLKDSIVLDQKFMELAAMGKIRGVEYGIGATEAEVIAKWGKPHEIGSRQVEYQQWNNYQLYYWPPDHKIGAIRILGASVPYTLAQIKKSLGNPTSEVNGVDGIWSLLYQAGDYGLYVNATTPTGQVESVMLKKNE
;
A
#
# COMPACT_ATOMS: atom_id res chain seq x y z
N MET A 1 65.89 -12.84 -16.31
CA MET A 1 65.52 -11.51 -16.84
C MET A 1 64.01 -11.46 -16.95
N THR A 2 63.36 -10.74 -16.05
CA THR A 2 61.89 -10.62 -16.02
C THR A 2 61.59 -9.15 -15.69
N LYS A 3 60.99 -8.45 -16.66
CA LYS A 3 60.72 -7.01 -16.61
C LYS A 3 59.60 -6.73 -15.61
N LYS A 4 59.85 -5.83 -14.67
CA LYS A 4 58.80 -5.20 -13.84
C LYS A 4 58.10 -4.13 -14.67
N VAL A 5 56.78 -4.22 -14.78
CA VAL A 5 55.92 -3.17 -15.32
C VAL A 5 55.47 -2.30 -14.14
N VAL A 6 55.77 -1.01 -14.21
CA VAL A 6 55.28 0.01 -13.28
C VAL A 6 54.05 0.63 -13.93
N VAL A 7 52.88 0.50 -13.30
CA VAL A 7 51.65 1.19 -13.71
C VAL A 7 51.61 2.51 -12.94
N ILE A 8 51.68 3.62 -13.67
CA ILE A 8 51.50 4.97 -13.14
C ILE A 8 50.02 5.33 -13.33
N LEU A 9 49.29 5.51 -12.22
CA LEU A 9 47.97 6.13 -12.24
C LEU A 9 48.14 7.64 -12.43
N ILE A 10 47.60 8.17 -13.53
CA ILE A 10 47.44 9.61 -13.73
C ILE A 10 46.04 9.99 -13.24
N SER A 11 45.99 10.72 -12.13
CA SER A 11 44.77 11.34 -11.63
C SER A 11 44.41 12.52 -12.54
N VAL A 12 43.28 12.44 -13.23
CA VAL A 12 42.73 13.57 -13.99
C VAL A 12 41.93 14.46 -13.04
N LEU A 13 42.44 15.66 -12.83
CA LEU A 13 41.82 16.76 -12.13
C LEU A 13 40.72 17.35 -13.03
N ILE A 14 39.44 17.13 -12.71
CA ILE A 14 38.33 17.85 -13.37
C ILE A 14 38.08 19.13 -12.58
N VAL A 15 38.48 20.24 -13.21
CA VAL A 15 38.22 21.61 -12.74
C VAL A 15 36.74 21.93 -12.99
N GLY A 16 36.05 22.34 -11.93
CA GLY A 16 34.64 22.72 -11.95
C GLY A 16 34.41 23.98 -12.80
N LEU A 17 33.48 23.87 -13.75
CA LEU A 17 32.80 25.01 -14.35
C LEU A 17 31.49 25.22 -13.58
N GLY A 18 31.43 26.34 -12.86
CA GLY A 18 30.25 26.77 -12.12
C GLY A 18 29.13 27.18 -13.05
N CYS A 19 27.98 26.52 -12.92
CA CYS A 19 26.71 27.04 -13.40
C CYS A 19 26.17 28.00 -12.32
N GLY A 20 26.10 29.28 -12.67
CA GLY A 20 25.53 30.31 -11.82
C GLY A 20 24.03 30.10 -11.62
N TYR A 21 23.61 30.01 -10.36
CA TYR A 21 22.21 30.21 -10.00
C TYR A 21 21.90 31.71 -10.10
N SER A 22 20.96 32.06 -10.98
CA SER A 22 20.40 33.40 -11.06
C SER A 22 19.46 33.61 -9.88
N ILE A 23 19.87 34.43 -8.92
CA ILE A 23 19.02 34.90 -7.82
C ILE A 23 18.16 36.02 -8.41
N ALA A 24 16.88 35.76 -8.63
CA ALA A 24 15.91 36.80 -8.95
C ALA A 24 15.68 37.67 -7.71
N SER A 25 16.21 38.89 -7.73
CA SER A 25 15.92 39.93 -6.74
C SER A 25 14.49 40.44 -6.94
N PHE A 26 13.63 40.24 -5.95
CA PHE A 26 12.32 40.90 -5.90
C PHE A 26 12.50 42.39 -5.57
N THR A 27 12.31 43.23 -6.57
CA THR A 27 12.13 44.68 -6.40
C THR A 27 10.73 44.96 -5.86
N THR A 28 10.64 45.49 -4.65
CA THR A 28 9.42 46.09 -4.10
C THR A 28 9.06 47.34 -4.90
N LYS A 29 7.84 47.37 -5.47
CA LYS A 29 7.20 48.60 -5.95
C LYS A 29 6.17 49.06 -4.90
N PRO A 30 6.00 50.38 -4.71
CA PRO A 30 5.21 50.94 -3.63
C PRO A 30 3.70 50.88 -3.89
N ASP A 31 2.96 50.97 -2.79
CA ASP A 31 1.53 50.86 -2.64
C ASP A 31 0.73 51.63 -3.69
N THR A 32 -0.16 50.91 -4.38
CA THR A 32 -1.28 51.51 -5.10
C THR A 32 -2.53 51.29 -4.25
N GLU A 33 -3.06 52.37 -3.69
CA GLU A 33 -4.37 52.42 -3.05
C GLU A 33 -5.44 51.88 -4.02
N ILE A 34 -6.02 50.73 -3.68
CA ILE A 34 -7.22 50.22 -4.34
C ILE A 34 -8.42 50.72 -3.54
N SER A 35 -9.12 51.68 -4.10
CA SER A 35 -10.43 52.16 -3.64
C SER A 35 -11.46 51.04 -3.79
N LEU A 36 -12.16 50.71 -2.69
CA LEU A 36 -13.26 49.76 -2.67
C LEU A 36 -14.56 50.48 -3.01
N GLU A 37 -15.09 50.27 -4.22
CA GLU A 37 -16.51 50.48 -4.49
C GLU A 37 -17.32 49.22 -4.13
N PRO A 38 -18.52 49.37 -3.53
CA PRO A 38 -19.34 48.24 -3.11
C PRO A 38 -19.98 47.56 -4.32
N THR A 39 -19.55 46.34 -4.61
CA THR A 39 -20.17 45.47 -5.62
C THR A 39 -21.40 44.78 -5.03
N THR A 40 -22.50 44.86 -5.78
CA THR A 40 -23.81 44.26 -5.50
C THR A 40 -23.76 42.73 -5.41
N THR A 41 -24.46 42.19 -4.40
CA THR A 41 -24.60 40.76 -4.12
C THR A 41 -25.27 40.02 -5.28
N PRO A 42 -24.65 38.98 -5.88
CA PRO A 42 -25.35 38.06 -6.77
C PRO A 42 -26.18 37.07 -5.96
N LYS A 43 -27.39 36.82 -6.44
CA LYS A 43 -28.32 35.80 -5.94
C LYS A 43 -27.68 34.43 -6.09
N GLU A 44 -27.56 33.73 -4.97
CA GLU A 44 -26.99 32.38 -4.85
C GLU A 44 -27.96 31.35 -5.47
N GLU A 45 -27.70 30.94 -6.71
CA GLU A 45 -28.26 29.70 -7.26
C GLU A 45 -27.42 28.54 -6.74
N SER A 46 -28.02 27.72 -5.87
CA SER A 46 -27.41 26.51 -5.34
C SER A 46 -27.25 25.48 -6.46
N LYS A 47 -26.02 25.33 -6.95
CA LYS A 47 -25.65 24.15 -7.74
C LYS A 47 -25.68 22.93 -6.82
N PRO A 48 -26.33 21.82 -7.23
CA PRO A 48 -26.36 20.61 -6.43
C PRO A 48 -24.96 20.02 -6.31
N THR A 49 -24.59 19.66 -5.09
CA THR A 49 -23.40 18.85 -4.80
C THR A 49 -23.52 17.52 -5.54
N PRO A 50 -22.55 17.11 -6.38
CA PRO A 50 -22.62 15.83 -7.08
C PRO A 50 -22.67 14.67 -6.09
N ASN A 51 -23.56 13.72 -6.35
CA ASN A 51 -23.68 12.47 -5.60
C ASN A 51 -22.44 11.59 -5.88
N VAL A 52 -21.84 11.03 -4.82
CA VAL A 52 -20.62 10.19 -4.87
C VAL A 52 -20.79 8.99 -5.82
N ALA A 53 -22.01 8.46 -5.93
CA ALA A 53 -22.33 7.35 -6.82
C ALA A 53 -22.23 7.69 -8.33
N GLN A 54 -22.22 8.97 -8.71
CA GLN A 54 -22.20 9.42 -10.10
C GLN A 54 -20.78 9.70 -10.64
N ILE A 55 -19.77 9.63 -9.77
CA ILE A 55 -18.37 9.96 -10.09
C ILE A 55 -17.62 8.78 -10.74
N SER A 56 -18.17 7.56 -10.72
CA SER A 56 -17.49 6.35 -11.20
C SER A 56 -17.60 6.07 -12.71
N ALA A 57 -18.49 6.74 -13.45
CA ALA A 57 -18.82 6.35 -14.83
C ALA A 57 -17.83 6.83 -15.92
N ASN A 58 -16.79 7.61 -15.56
CA ASN A 58 -15.85 8.20 -16.53
C ASN A 58 -14.40 7.72 -16.33
N LEU A 59 -14.25 6.47 -15.88
CA LEU A 59 -12.98 5.76 -15.69
C LEU A 59 -12.37 5.38 -17.06
N LYS A 60 -11.85 6.35 -17.82
CA LYS A 60 -10.86 6.05 -18.86
C LYS A 60 -9.70 5.29 -18.19
N ASP A 61 -9.55 4.01 -18.53
CA ASP A 61 -8.57 3.03 -18.04
C ASP A 61 -7.60 3.53 -16.95
N ARG A 62 -8.17 3.62 -15.75
CA ARG A 62 -7.54 4.08 -14.51
C ARG A 62 -6.31 3.24 -14.16
N ASP A 63 -6.35 1.96 -14.46
CA ASP A 63 -5.28 1.03 -14.14
C ASP A 63 -4.09 1.24 -15.08
N THR A 64 -4.34 1.56 -16.35
CA THR A 64 -3.29 2.04 -17.25
C THR A 64 -2.70 3.36 -16.78
N LEU A 65 -3.50 4.30 -16.26
CA LEU A 65 -2.96 5.54 -15.65
C LEU A 65 -2.05 5.23 -14.45
N LEU A 66 -2.47 4.35 -13.54
CA LEU A 66 -1.65 3.93 -12.40
C LEU A 66 -0.36 3.24 -12.84
N ARG A 67 -0.45 2.34 -13.82
CA ARG A 67 0.71 1.64 -14.37
C ARG A 67 1.70 2.61 -15.01
N ILE A 68 1.23 3.60 -15.74
CA ILE A 68 2.12 4.58 -16.35
C ILE A 68 2.72 5.48 -15.27
N LEU A 69 1.91 5.99 -14.34
CA LEU A 69 2.39 6.81 -13.21
C LEU A 69 3.43 6.05 -12.36
N SER A 70 3.24 4.76 -12.11
CA SER A 70 4.21 3.94 -11.36
C SER A 70 5.57 3.80 -12.03
N ARG A 71 5.66 4.04 -13.35
CA ARG A 71 6.90 3.97 -14.14
C ARG A 71 7.59 5.32 -14.32
N VAL A 72 6.90 6.42 -14.00
CA VAL A 72 7.45 7.76 -14.09
C VAL A 72 8.06 8.10 -12.72
N HIS A 73 9.38 7.95 -12.59
CA HIS A 73 10.08 8.23 -11.34
C HIS A 73 10.63 9.67 -11.25
N ASP A 74 10.65 10.42 -12.35
CA ASP A 74 11.51 11.62 -12.48
C ASP A 74 10.76 12.98 -12.42
N SER A 75 9.44 13.00 -12.23
CA SER A 75 8.64 14.26 -12.31
C SER A 75 7.87 14.64 -11.04
N THR A 76 8.32 14.18 -9.87
CA THR A 76 7.68 14.60 -8.61
C THR A 76 8.15 15.99 -8.18
N GLU A 77 7.25 16.96 -8.16
CA GLU A 77 7.48 18.26 -7.51
C GLU A 77 7.16 18.13 -6.02
N GLY A 78 8.20 18.20 -5.17
CA GLY A 78 8.07 18.14 -3.71
C GLY A 78 7.79 19.50 -3.09
N PHE A 79 7.06 19.52 -1.97
CA PHE A 79 6.83 20.73 -1.18
C PHE A 79 7.47 20.64 0.20
N GLU A 80 8.20 21.69 0.55
CA GLU A 80 8.68 21.94 1.91
C GLU A 80 7.94 23.15 2.48
N TYR A 81 7.49 23.03 3.72
CA TYR A 81 6.78 24.10 4.43
C TYR A 81 7.68 24.65 5.54
N THR A 82 7.77 25.98 5.61
CA THR A 82 8.36 26.66 6.75
C THR A 82 7.43 26.58 7.96
N GLU A 83 7.99 26.73 9.16
CA GLU A 83 7.23 26.72 10.42
C GLU A 83 6.10 27.77 10.44
N ASN A 84 6.32 28.94 9.82
CA ASN A 84 5.29 29.97 9.73
C ASN A 84 4.12 29.55 8.82
N GLN A 85 4.42 28.92 7.67
CA GLN A 85 3.39 28.39 6.78
C GLN A 85 2.59 27.26 7.44
N LEU A 86 3.24 26.39 8.22
CA LEU A 86 2.54 25.35 8.99
C LEU A 86 1.58 25.96 10.02
N LYS A 87 1.98 27.03 10.70
CA LYS A 87 1.09 27.77 11.62
C LYS A 87 -0.08 28.46 10.91
N GLU A 88 0.15 29.02 9.73
CA GLU A 88 -0.92 29.59 8.90
C GLU A 88 -1.92 28.52 8.45
N LEU A 89 -1.42 27.37 8.00
CA LEU A 89 -2.27 26.22 7.65
C LEU A 89 -3.03 25.70 8.87
N GLN A 90 -2.40 25.67 10.04
CA GLN A 90 -3.02 25.27 11.30
C GLN A 90 -4.18 26.18 11.71
N ALA A 91 -4.12 27.48 11.39
CA ALA A 91 -5.19 28.43 11.68
C ALA A 91 -6.48 28.15 10.89
N ASN A 92 -6.43 27.39 9.79
CA ASN A 92 -7.61 27.04 9.00
C ASN A 92 -8.13 25.62 9.35
N PRO A 93 -9.31 25.49 9.98
CA PRO A 93 -9.84 24.19 10.41
C PRO A 93 -10.12 23.23 9.25
N GLU A 94 -10.34 23.73 8.03
CA GLU A 94 -10.52 22.87 6.86
C GLU A 94 -9.27 22.07 6.53
N ASN A 95 -8.09 22.52 6.95
CA ASN A 95 -6.85 21.79 6.73
C ASN A 95 -6.76 20.51 7.57
N LYS A 96 -7.68 20.26 8.51
CA LYS A 96 -7.82 18.96 9.19
C LYS A 96 -8.51 17.90 8.32
N VAL A 97 -9.10 18.28 7.19
CA VAL A 97 -9.83 17.40 6.27
C VAL A 97 -9.06 17.27 4.97
N TYR A 98 -8.47 16.09 4.71
CA TYR A 98 -7.58 15.89 3.56
C TYR A 98 -8.25 16.21 2.22
N SER A 99 -9.55 15.88 2.05
CA SER A 99 -10.26 16.15 0.79
C SER A 99 -10.41 17.65 0.52
N LYS A 100 -10.54 18.46 1.57
CA LYS A 100 -10.56 19.93 1.45
C LYS A 100 -9.19 20.49 1.08
N VAL A 101 -8.13 19.95 1.67
CA VAL A 101 -6.74 20.32 1.31
C VAL A 101 -6.45 19.93 -0.15
N LEU A 102 -6.87 18.73 -0.57
CA LEU A 102 -6.74 18.27 -1.96
C LEU A 102 -7.48 19.19 -2.94
N GLN A 103 -8.75 19.50 -2.67
CA GLN A 103 -9.55 20.41 -3.51
C GLN A 103 -8.89 21.79 -3.62
N LYS A 104 -8.47 22.38 -2.49
CA LYS A 104 -7.76 23.67 -2.48
C LYS A 104 -6.45 23.61 -3.27
N PHE A 105 -5.69 22.53 -3.12
CA PHE A 105 -4.45 22.34 -3.87
C PHE A 105 -4.74 22.33 -5.38
N VAL A 106 -5.67 21.49 -5.84
CA VAL A 106 -6.00 21.37 -7.27
C VAL A 106 -6.53 22.69 -7.83
N GLN A 107 -7.40 23.38 -7.08
CA GLN A 107 -7.94 24.67 -7.50
C GLN A 107 -6.88 25.78 -7.54
N SER A 108 -6.05 25.91 -6.50
CA SER A 108 -5.10 27.02 -6.39
C SER A 108 -3.81 26.81 -7.17
N ARG A 109 -3.30 25.57 -7.22
CA ARG A 109 -2.03 25.22 -7.86
C ARG A 109 -2.19 24.85 -9.32
N LEU A 110 -3.18 24.01 -9.63
CA LEU A 110 -3.38 23.47 -10.98
C LEU A 110 -4.36 24.32 -11.81
N ASN A 111 -5.13 25.20 -11.15
CA ASN A 111 -6.22 25.95 -11.77
C ASN A 111 -7.27 25.03 -12.42
N GLN A 112 -7.58 23.92 -11.74
CA GLN A 112 -8.51 22.89 -12.19
C GLN A 112 -9.54 22.53 -11.11
N GLU A 113 -10.54 21.73 -11.47
CA GLU A 113 -11.49 21.10 -10.55
C GLU A 113 -11.28 19.58 -10.54
N VAL A 114 -11.35 18.97 -9.34
CA VAL A 114 -11.28 17.51 -9.20
C VAL A 114 -12.58 16.89 -9.72
N THR A 115 -12.50 16.08 -10.78
CA THR A 115 -13.62 15.28 -11.27
C THR A 115 -13.72 13.96 -10.55
N SER A 116 -12.59 13.31 -10.25
CA SER A 116 -12.53 12.11 -9.42
C SER A 116 -11.21 12.03 -8.66
N PHE A 117 -11.20 11.34 -7.53
CA PHE A 117 -9.97 11.00 -6.82
C PHE A 117 -10.08 9.63 -6.16
N GLN A 118 -8.94 8.98 -5.97
CA GLN A 118 -8.85 7.70 -5.29
C GLN A 118 -7.55 7.62 -4.50
N THR A 119 -7.58 7.01 -3.32
CA THR A 119 -6.36 6.65 -2.59
C THR A 119 -5.73 5.41 -3.21
N ILE A 120 -4.43 5.50 -3.49
CA ILE A 120 -3.65 4.47 -4.19
C ILE A 120 -2.44 4.01 -3.38
N SER A 121 -2.31 4.50 -2.15
CA SER A 121 -1.32 4.05 -1.18
C SER A 121 -1.91 3.05 -0.20
N ASP A 122 -1.08 2.11 0.25
CA ASP A 122 -1.43 1.11 1.28
C ASP A 122 -1.53 1.71 2.71
N SER A 123 -1.17 2.99 2.87
CA SER A 123 -1.27 3.72 4.13
C SER A 123 -2.23 4.91 4.05
N VAL A 124 -2.86 5.22 5.19
CA VAL A 124 -3.66 6.42 5.38
C VAL A 124 -2.77 7.66 5.57
N ASN A 125 -1.56 7.50 6.10
CA ASN A 125 -0.59 8.58 6.31
C ASN A 125 0.86 8.02 6.27
N PRO A 126 1.70 8.40 5.30
CA PRO A 126 1.38 9.27 4.16
C PRO A 126 0.34 8.62 3.24
N ARG A 127 -0.38 9.46 2.49
CA ARG A 127 -1.41 9.08 1.53
C ARG A 127 -0.98 9.49 0.14
N SER A 128 -1.15 8.60 -0.83
CA SER A 128 -0.99 8.89 -2.25
C SER A 128 -2.37 8.83 -2.92
N LEU A 129 -2.68 9.82 -3.74
CA LEU A 129 -3.98 9.97 -4.40
C LEU A 129 -3.80 10.06 -5.91
N LEU A 130 -4.52 9.25 -6.68
CA LEU A 130 -4.73 9.51 -8.10
C LEU A 130 -5.92 10.47 -8.21
N ILE A 131 -5.75 11.59 -8.90
CA ILE A 131 -6.82 12.53 -9.22
C ILE A 131 -6.99 12.65 -10.72
N THR A 132 -8.22 12.86 -11.16
CA THR A 132 -8.54 13.35 -12.50
C THR A 132 -9.20 14.72 -12.41
N THR A 133 -8.93 15.55 -13.40
CA THR A 133 -9.46 16.92 -13.49
C THR A 133 -10.45 17.09 -14.65
N ASN A 134 -11.18 18.21 -14.64
CA ASN A 134 -12.17 18.60 -15.65
C ASN A 134 -11.61 18.71 -17.08
N ASP A 135 -10.31 18.92 -17.25
CA ASP A 135 -9.60 18.89 -18.52
C ASP A 135 -9.02 17.51 -18.89
N GLN A 136 -9.39 16.47 -18.13
CA GLN A 136 -8.95 15.09 -18.32
C GLN A 136 -7.46 14.82 -18.03
N HIS A 137 -6.76 15.74 -17.35
CA HIS A 137 -5.44 15.43 -16.80
C HIS A 137 -5.53 14.48 -15.61
N ALA A 138 -4.46 13.71 -15.41
CA ALA A 138 -4.30 12.82 -14.28
C ALA A 138 -3.08 13.25 -13.47
N TYR A 139 -3.24 13.34 -12.15
CA TYR A 139 -2.14 13.67 -11.25
C TYR A 139 -2.04 12.63 -10.13
N MET A 140 -0.83 12.34 -9.71
CA MET A 140 -0.59 11.67 -8.43
C MET A 140 -0.25 12.72 -7.38
N VAL A 141 -1.05 12.83 -6.32
CA VAL A 141 -0.86 13.80 -5.24
C VAL A 141 -0.46 13.07 -3.97
N TYR A 142 0.67 13.45 -3.38
CA TYR A 142 1.17 12.92 -2.13
C TYR A 142 0.79 13.85 -0.99
N MET A 143 0.20 13.28 0.06
CA MET A 143 -0.25 14.02 1.23
C MET A 143 0.24 13.35 2.50
N LYS A 144 0.48 14.13 3.54
CA LYS A 144 0.74 13.62 4.89
C LYS A 144 0.01 14.43 5.93
N LYS A 145 -0.31 13.78 7.04
CA LYS A 145 -0.87 14.40 8.23
C LYS A 145 0.26 14.76 9.18
N ASP A 146 0.36 16.05 9.49
CA ASP A 146 1.35 16.61 10.40
C ASP A 146 0.80 16.67 11.83
N TYR A 147 1.25 15.75 12.67
CA TYR A 147 0.81 15.67 14.06
C TYR A 147 1.50 16.70 14.98
N SER A 148 2.62 17.30 14.57
CA SER A 148 3.23 18.39 15.34
C SER A 148 2.40 19.68 15.31
N HIS A 149 1.56 19.84 14.29
CA HIS A 149 0.76 21.05 14.06
C HIS A 149 -0.74 20.74 14.08
N ASP A 150 -1.18 20.06 15.15
CA ASP A 150 -2.61 19.78 15.42
C ASP A 150 -3.30 18.92 14.31
N GLY A 151 -2.52 18.03 13.70
CA GLY A 151 -3.03 17.02 12.78
C GLY A 151 -3.57 17.59 11.47
N ILE A 152 -3.01 18.69 10.98
CA ILE A 152 -3.34 19.21 9.65
C ILE A 152 -2.83 18.28 8.54
N TRP A 153 -3.49 18.32 7.39
CA TRP A 153 -3.02 17.69 6.16
C TRP A 153 -2.22 18.69 5.34
N ILE A 154 -1.13 18.21 4.76
CA ILE A 154 -0.30 18.97 3.82
C ILE A 154 -0.03 18.13 2.57
N VAL A 155 0.14 18.80 1.43
CA VAL A 155 0.57 18.17 0.18
C VAL A 155 2.10 18.13 0.21
N SER A 156 2.69 16.94 0.26
CA SER A 156 4.16 16.78 0.29
C SER A 156 4.77 16.75 -1.11
N GLY A 157 3.94 16.54 -2.13
CA GLY A 157 4.35 16.65 -3.51
C GLY A 157 3.24 16.23 -4.47
N PHE A 158 3.49 16.40 -5.76
CA PHE A 158 2.62 15.86 -6.79
C PHE A 158 3.41 15.53 -8.06
N MET A 159 2.80 14.73 -8.92
CA MET A 159 3.32 14.38 -10.23
C MET A 159 2.24 14.62 -11.27
N ASP A 160 2.59 15.37 -12.31
CA ASP A 160 1.75 15.60 -13.49
C ASP A 160 2.00 14.50 -14.52
N TYR A 161 0.92 13.98 -15.08
CA TYR A 161 0.96 13.06 -16.20
C TYR A 161 -0.10 13.41 -17.24
N MET A 162 0.36 13.81 -18.42
CA MET A 162 -0.42 13.82 -19.64
C MET A 162 -0.32 12.46 -20.33
N PRO A 163 -1.35 11.61 -20.28
CA PRO A 163 -1.40 10.46 -21.17
C PRO A 163 -1.40 10.95 -22.63
N GLN A 164 -0.51 10.41 -23.45
CA GLN A 164 -0.64 10.52 -24.90
C GLN A 164 -1.88 9.71 -25.31
N GLU A 165 -2.82 10.32 -26.07
CA GLU A 165 -4.12 9.70 -26.43
C GLU A 165 -3.99 8.28 -27.02
N ASN A 166 -2.84 7.94 -27.61
CA ASN A 166 -2.57 6.66 -28.26
C ASN A 166 -2.01 5.57 -27.33
N GLN A 167 -1.81 5.84 -26.03
CA GLN A 167 -1.15 4.91 -25.11
C GLN A 167 -2.11 4.18 -24.15
N ILE A 168 -3.39 4.53 -24.15
CA ILE A 168 -4.39 3.94 -23.27
C ILE A 168 -5.22 2.92 -24.06
N ASN A 169 -4.75 1.67 -24.07
CA ASN A 169 -5.59 0.55 -24.49
C ASN A 169 -6.46 0.15 -23.30
N GLU A 170 -7.70 0.61 -23.28
CA GLU A 170 -8.68 0.21 -22.26
C GLU A 170 -8.73 -1.31 -22.16
N VAL A 171 -8.27 -1.85 -21.03
CA VAL A 171 -8.20 -3.30 -20.79
C VAL A 171 -9.53 -3.85 -20.26
N TYR A 172 -10.37 -2.99 -19.68
CA TYR A 172 -11.70 -3.35 -19.21
C TYR A 172 -12.60 -2.12 -19.06
N THR A 173 -13.91 -2.35 -19.00
CA THR A 173 -14.90 -1.35 -18.59
C THR A 173 -15.70 -1.92 -17.40
N SER A 174 -15.88 -1.15 -16.32
CA SER A 174 -16.81 -1.53 -15.25
C SER A 174 -18.23 -1.24 -15.70
N ILE A 175 -19.14 -2.20 -15.57
CA ILE A 175 -20.54 -2.07 -16.01
C ILE A 175 -21.49 -2.38 -14.87
N SER A 176 -22.58 -1.62 -14.78
CA SER A 176 -23.64 -1.94 -13.82
C SER A 176 -24.46 -3.14 -14.31
N LEU A 177 -25.04 -3.91 -13.37
CA LEU A 177 -25.94 -5.02 -13.71
C LEU A 177 -27.18 -4.56 -14.51
N THR A 178 -27.56 -3.28 -14.41
CA THR A 178 -28.66 -2.70 -15.20
C THR A 178 -28.29 -2.41 -16.65
N GLU A 179 -27.02 -2.13 -16.92
CA GLU A 179 -26.49 -1.84 -18.27
C GLU A 179 -25.96 -3.10 -18.98
N ALA A 180 -25.75 -4.18 -18.23
CA ALA A 180 -25.26 -5.44 -18.78
C ALA A 180 -26.22 -6.06 -19.82
N PRO A 181 -25.70 -6.69 -20.89
CA PRO A 181 -26.51 -7.47 -21.85
C PRO A 181 -27.37 -8.53 -21.15
N GLY A 182 -28.49 -8.90 -21.76
CA GLY A 182 -29.49 -9.78 -21.12
C GLY A 182 -28.93 -11.11 -20.63
N ASP A 183 -28.11 -11.76 -21.44
CA ASP A 183 -27.43 -13.03 -21.12
C ASP A 183 -26.37 -12.88 -20.03
N VAL A 184 -25.56 -11.82 -20.07
CA VAL A 184 -24.58 -11.47 -19.03
C VAL A 184 -25.29 -11.18 -17.71
N LYS A 185 -26.41 -10.45 -17.75
CA LYS A 185 -27.22 -10.12 -16.58
C LYS A 185 -27.80 -11.36 -15.92
N GLU A 186 -28.36 -12.29 -16.70
CA GLU A 186 -28.88 -13.56 -16.18
C GLU A 186 -27.77 -14.39 -15.51
N TRP A 187 -26.61 -14.50 -16.16
CA TRP A 187 -25.43 -15.18 -15.59
C TRP A 187 -24.97 -14.52 -14.29
N ALA A 188 -24.71 -13.21 -14.30
CA ALA A 188 -24.26 -12.50 -13.11
C ALA A 188 -25.27 -12.59 -11.96
N GLN A 189 -26.57 -12.46 -12.24
CA GLN A 189 -27.63 -12.63 -11.23
C GLN A 189 -27.65 -14.02 -10.62
N SER A 190 -27.37 -15.08 -11.40
CA SER A 190 -27.31 -16.44 -10.88
C SER A 190 -26.17 -16.63 -9.87
N LEU A 191 -25.04 -15.96 -10.08
CA LEU A 191 -23.89 -15.96 -9.16
C LEU A 191 -24.16 -15.09 -7.93
N LEU A 192 -24.75 -13.91 -8.14
CA LEU A 192 -25.10 -12.98 -7.05
C LEU A 192 -26.04 -13.58 -6.02
N LYS A 193 -26.95 -14.49 -6.41
CA LYS A 193 -27.87 -15.20 -5.50
C LYS A 193 -27.18 -16.19 -4.55
N GLN A 194 -25.92 -16.55 -4.78
CA GLN A 194 -25.20 -17.50 -3.95
C GLN A 194 -24.69 -16.81 -2.66
N PRO A 195 -24.74 -17.45 -1.48
CA PRO A 195 -24.37 -16.77 -0.24
C PRO A 195 -22.87 -16.53 -0.07
N GLU A 196 -22.03 -17.36 -0.68
CA GLU A 196 -20.57 -17.28 -0.62
C GLU A 196 -19.94 -16.28 -1.58
N TRP A 197 -18.71 -15.87 -1.28
CA TRP A 197 -17.81 -15.19 -2.21
C TRP A 197 -17.64 -15.99 -3.51
N ARG A 198 -17.70 -15.32 -4.66
CA ARG A 198 -17.50 -15.95 -5.97
C ARG A 198 -16.69 -15.06 -6.90
N LYS A 199 -15.94 -15.74 -7.77
CA LYS A 199 -15.14 -15.16 -8.84
C LYS A 199 -15.32 -16.03 -10.05
N GLU A 200 -15.77 -15.44 -11.14
CA GLU A 200 -16.01 -16.19 -12.36
C GLU A 200 -15.84 -15.27 -13.55
N PHE A 201 -15.41 -15.83 -14.67
CA PHE A 201 -15.44 -15.14 -15.95
C PHE A 201 -16.14 -16.00 -16.99
N ARG A 202 -16.73 -15.34 -17.97
CA ARG A 202 -17.42 -16.02 -19.06
C ARG A 202 -17.39 -15.20 -20.34
N THR A 203 -17.24 -15.90 -21.46
CA THR A 203 -17.29 -15.32 -22.80
C THR A 203 -18.69 -15.51 -23.40
N PHE A 204 -19.25 -14.41 -23.91
CA PHE A 204 -20.53 -14.34 -24.60
C PHE A 204 -20.27 -13.78 -26.00
N GLY A 205 -20.24 -14.66 -27.00
CA GLY A 205 -19.84 -14.28 -28.36
C GLY A 205 -18.38 -13.85 -28.42
N ASP A 206 -18.14 -12.60 -28.79
CA ASP A 206 -16.81 -11.97 -28.90
C ASP A 206 -16.40 -11.17 -27.64
N ARG A 207 -17.27 -11.12 -26.62
CA ARG A 207 -17.04 -10.33 -25.40
C ARG A 207 -16.80 -11.24 -24.20
N THR A 208 -15.86 -10.85 -23.35
CA THR A 208 -15.56 -11.59 -22.11
C THR A 208 -15.89 -10.72 -20.91
N TYR A 209 -16.55 -11.32 -19.93
CA TYR A 209 -16.97 -10.63 -18.71
C TYR A 209 -16.39 -11.35 -17.50
N ALA A 210 -16.02 -10.59 -16.47
CA ALA A 210 -15.59 -11.10 -15.18
C ALA A 210 -16.47 -10.54 -14.07
N LEU A 211 -16.84 -11.40 -13.13
CA LEU A 211 -17.60 -11.06 -11.94
C LEU A 211 -16.79 -11.44 -10.70
N ILE A 212 -16.63 -10.49 -9.78
CA ILE A 212 -16.18 -10.74 -8.42
C ILE A 212 -17.32 -10.29 -7.51
N LYS A 213 -17.83 -11.17 -6.66
CA LYS A 213 -18.87 -10.82 -5.67
C LYS A 213 -18.41 -11.08 -4.26
N SER A 214 -18.82 -10.19 -3.37
CA SER A 214 -18.72 -10.38 -1.93
C SER A 214 -19.68 -11.47 -1.44
N SER A 215 -19.57 -11.84 -0.17
CA SER A 215 -20.57 -12.73 0.45
C SER A 215 -21.92 -12.01 0.58
N SER A 216 -22.97 -12.73 0.95
CA SER A 216 -24.24 -12.10 1.34
C SER A 216 -24.18 -11.35 2.68
N SER A 217 -23.00 -11.20 3.30
CA SER A 217 -22.81 -10.34 4.45
C SER A 217 -22.93 -8.87 4.05
N PHE A 218 -23.76 -8.12 4.76
CA PHE A 218 -23.97 -6.69 4.54
C PHE A 218 -22.74 -5.82 4.85
N SER A 219 -21.69 -6.40 5.44
CA SER A 219 -20.42 -5.72 5.72
C SER A 219 -19.33 -6.00 4.69
N ASP A 220 -19.50 -6.99 3.82
CA ASP A 220 -18.43 -7.45 2.94
C ASP A 220 -18.44 -6.64 1.64
N SER A 221 -17.30 -6.06 1.30
CA SER A 221 -17.08 -5.24 0.11
C SER A 221 -15.92 -5.78 -0.71
N VAL A 222 -16.01 -5.63 -2.02
CA VAL A 222 -14.93 -5.93 -2.96
C VAL A 222 -14.51 -4.69 -3.74
N GLU A 223 -13.22 -4.45 -3.83
CA GLU A 223 -12.67 -3.28 -4.52
C GLU A 223 -11.66 -3.72 -5.59
N LEU A 224 -11.79 -3.13 -6.77
CA LEU A 224 -10.88 -3.41 -7.89
C LEU A 224 -9.58 -2.64 -7.67
N GLU A 225 -8.46 -3.35 -7.76
CA GLU A 225 -7.14 -2.75 -7.68
C GLU A 225 -6.52 -2.58 -9.07
N GLU A 226 -6.40 -3.67 -9.84
CA GLU A 226 -5.78 -3.64 -11.17
C GLU A 226 -6.36 -4.72 -12.10
N VAL A 227 -6.52 -4.38 -13.39
CA VAL A 227 -6.70 -5.33 -14.49
C VAL A 227 -5.55 -5.21 -15.48
N MET A 228 -4.82 -6.30 -15.69
CA MET A 228 -3.73 -6.39 -16.66
C MET A 228 -4.03 -7.46 -17.70
N ASN A 229 -3.82 -7.18 -18.98
CA ASN A 229 -3.85 -8.18 -20.05
C ASN A 229 -2.43 -8.38 -20.59
N SER A 230 -1.94 -9.61 -20.47
CA SER A 230 -0.64 -10.03 -21.01
C SER A 230 -0.84 -11.21 -21.95
N ALA A 231 -0.66 -10.99 -23.25
CA ALA A 231 -0.77 -12.03 -24.28
C ALA A 231 -2.10 -12.82 -24.24
N GLY A 232 -3.21 -12.18 -23.89
CA GLY A 232 -4.53 -12.84 -23.80
C GLY A 232 -4.81 -13.54 -22.46
N GLU A 233 -3.89 -13.48 -21.50
CA GLU A 233 -4.18 -13.81 -20.10
C GLU A 233 -4.48 -12.52 -19.35
N VAL A 234 -5.65 -12.47 -18.70
CA VAL A 234 -6.06 -11.30 -17.93
C VAL A 234 -5.86 -11.57 -16.44
N TYR A 235 -5.16 -10.69 -15.75
CA TYR A 235 -4.93 -10.72 -14.31
C TYR A 235 -5.82 -9.65 -13.68
N ILE A 236 -6.72 -10.06 -12.78
CA ILE A 236 -7.61 -9.16 -12.03
C ILE A 236 -7.19 -9.19 -10.56
N SER A 237 -6.51 -8.13 -10.14
CA SER A 237 -6.15 -7.85 -8.75
C SER A 237 -7.28 -7.11 -8.06
N TYR A 238 -7.68 -7.59 -6.89
CA TYR A 238 -8.78 -7.03 -6.12
C TYR A 238 -8.52 -7.16 -4.63
N GLN A 239 -9.20 -6.34 -3.85
CA GLN A 239 -9.12 -6.31 -2.40
C GLN A 239 -10.48 -6.66 -1.80
N THR A 240 -10.45 -7.25 -0.61
CA THR A 240 -11.67 -7.61 0.12
C THR A 240 -11.68 -6.98 1.50
N TYR A 241 -12.81 -6.34 1.82
CA TYR A 241 -13.01 -5.58 3.04
C TYR A 241 -14.23 -6.08 3.79
N GLN A 242 -14.10 -6.23 5.10
CA GLN A 242 -15.21 -6.28 6.02
C GLN A 242 -15.35 -4.95 6.77
N TYR A 243 -16.44 -4.25 6.52
CA TYR A 243 -16.79 -3.00 7.19
C TYR A 243 -17.48 -3.28 8.54
N PRO A 244 -17.26 -2.45 9.58
CA PRO A 244 -18.06 -2.51 10.80
C PRO A 244 -19.57 -2.45 10.50
N ALA A 245 -20.39 -3.12 11.31
CA ALA A 245 -21.84 -3.23 11.07
C ALA A 245 -22.61 -1.90 10.99
N ASN A 246 -22.00 -0.81 11.47
CA ASN A 246 -22.52 0.56 11.46
C ASN A 246 -21.87 1.45 10.38
N SER A 247 -21.15 0.87 9.42
CA SER A 247 -20.53 1.62 8.32
C SER A 247 -21.57 2.15 7.34
N ASN A 248 -21.21 3.19 6.60
CA ASN A 248 -22.06 3.68 5.53
C ASN A 248 -22.16 2.61 4.43
N ILE A 249 -23.38 2.11 4.18
CA ILE A 249 -23.67 1.10 3.17
C ILE A 249 -23.28 1.55 1.76
N ASP A 250 -23.25 2.87 1.50
CA ASP A 250 -22.84 3.43 0.22
C ASP A 250 -21.35 3.19 -0.11
N LEU A 251 -20.55 2.78 0.88
CA LEU A 251 -19.13 2.43 0.69
C LEU A 251 -18.92 0.94 0.43
N ILE A 252 -19.98 0.13 0.49
CA ILE A 252 -19.91 -1.32 0.37
C ILE A 252 -20.25 -1.70 -1.07
N ASN A 253 -19.30 -2.34 -1.74
CA ASN A 253 -19.46 -2.86 -3.08
C ASN A 253 -19.74 -4.36 -3.02
N ASP A 254 -21.00 -4.74 -3.23
CA ASP A 254 -21.40 -6.15 -3.21
C ASP A 254 -20.78 -6.96 -4.35
N TYR A 255 -20.40 -6.30 -5.46
CA TYR A 255 -19.77 -6.94 -6.60
C TYR A 255 -19.02 -5.96 -7.51
N LEU A 256 -18.16 -6.52 -8.34
CA LEU A 256 -17.53 -5.90 -9.50
C LEU A 256 -17.93 -6.71 -10.74
N LEU A 257 -18.52 -6.07 -11.73
CA LEU A 257 -18.82 -6.67 -13.04
C LEU A 257 -18.03 -5.91 -14.11
N LEU A 258 -17.12 -6.61 -14.77
CA LEU A 258 -16.17 -6.04 -15.71
C LEU A 258 -16.41 -6.62 -17.11
N GLU A 259 -16.48 -5.78 -18.13
CA GLU A 259 -16.33 -6.17 -19.52
C GLU A 259 -14.85 -6.08 -19.89
N LEU A 260 -14.19 -7.22 -20.10
CA LEU A 260 -12.78 -7.29 -20.43
C LEU A 260 -12.57 -7.03 -21.92
N LYS A 261 -11.60 -6.18 -22.24
CA LYS A 261 -11.27 -5.73 -23.59
C LYS A 261 -9.91 -6.32 -24.01
N GLY A 262 -9.80 -6.60 -25.30
CA GLY A 262 -8.57 -7.09 -25.91
C GLY A 262 -8.80 -8.32 -26.79
N PRO A 263 -7.95 -8.55 -27.79
CA PRO A 263 -8.10 -9.66 -28.71
C PRO A 263 -7.79 -11.00 -28.00
N GLY A 264 -8.72 -11.95 -28.08
CA GLY A 264 -8.48 -13.35 -27.75
C GLY A 264 -8.12 -13.60 -26.29
N ILE A 265 -8.95 -13.13 -25.35
CA ILE A 265 -8.82 -13.48 -23.93
C ILE A 265 -9.01 -14.98 -23.76
N ARG A 266 -7.94 -15.66 -23.33
CA ARG A 266 -7.86 -17.12 -23.16
C ARG A 266 -8.18 -17.53 -21.73
N ASP A 267 -7.76 -16.72 -20.76
CA ASP A 267 -7.94 -17.02 -19.34
C ASP A 267 -8.02 -15.73 -18.51
N VAL A 268 -8.60 -15.85 -17.31
CA VAL A 268 -8.70 -14.79 -16.32
C VAL A 268 -8.26 -15.30 -14.95
N ILE A 269 -7.17 -14.74 -14.44
CA ILE A 269 -6.56 -15.07 -13.15
C ILE A 269 -6.99 -14.01 -12.14
N PHE A 270 -7.61 -14.43 -11.04
CA PHE A 270 -8.05 -13.52 -9.98
C PHE A 270 -7.10 -13.54 -8.79
N GLN A 271 -6.47 -12.40 -8.49
CA GLN A 271 -5.53 -12.24 -7.39
C GLN A 271 -6.14 -11.38 -6.28
N ASN A 272 -6.28 -11.95 -5.07
CA ASN A 272 -6.60 -11.15 -3.90
C ASN A 272 -5.31 -10.55 -3.35
N THR A 273 -5.16 -9.24 -3.43
CA THR A 273 -3.91 -8.53 -3.07
C THR A 273 -3.93 -7.97 -1.66
N TYR A 274 -5.12 -7.76 -1.10
CA TYR A 274 -5.31 -7.42 0.28
C TYR A 274 -6.62 -7.98 0.78
N SER A 275 -6.55 -8.70 1.88
CA SER A 275 -7.75 -9.08 2.61
C SER A 275 -7.61 -8.83 4.08
N ASN A 276 -8.61 -8.16 4.66
CA ASN A 276 -8.79 -8.19 6.11
C ASN A 276 -9.47 -9.48 6.60
N PHE A 277 -9.67 -10.49 5.72
CA PHE A 277 -10.14 -11.85 6.05
C PHE A 277 -9.78 -12.92 4.99
N PRO A 278 -9.29 -14.13 5.32
CA PRO A 278 -9.05 -15.14 4.27
C PRO A 278 -10.35 -15.62 3.61
N LEU A 279 -10.47 -15.44 2.29
CA LEU A 279 -11.56 -15.99 1.46
C LEU A 279 -11.47 -17.52 1.44
N ILE A 280 -12.34 -18.23 2.16
CA ILE A 280 -12.43 -19.69 2.05
C ILE A 280 -13.88 -20.12 1.90
N GLY A 281 -14.20 -20.68 0.73
CA GLY A 281 -15.45 -21.37 0.49
C GLY A 281 -15.58 -22.63 1.34
N GLY A 282 -16.73 -22.77 2.01
CA GLY A 282 -17.21 -24.04 2.55
C GLY A 282 -16.64 -24.46 3.91
N LYS A 283 -17.29 -23.98 4.97
CA LYS A 283 -17.15 -24.35 6.39
C LYS A 283 -15.82 -23.97 7.05
N GLU A 284 -15.89 -23.00 7.96
CA GLU A 284 -14.75 -22.56 8.78
C GLU A 284 -14.29 -23.63 9.77
N PRO A 285 -12.99 -23.96 9.79
CA PRO A 285 -12.25 -24.15 11.03
C PRO A 285 -12.19 -22.80 11.76
N VAL A 286 -12.61 -22.80 13.02
CA VAL A 286 -12.46 -21.70 13.97
C VAL A 286 -10.95 -21.32 14.03
N PRO A 287 -10.60 -20.01 14.10
CA PRO A 287 -9.24 -19.59 14.48
C PRO A 287 -8.76 -20.43 15.67
N GLY A 288 -7.49 -20.82 15.72
CA GLY A 288 -6.99 -21.71 16.78
C GLY A 288 -7.51 -21.23 18.14
N ASP A 289 -8.16 -22.14 18.88
CA ASP A 289 -8.79 -21.85 20.18
C ASP A 289 -7.89 -20.89 20.97
N GLU A 290 -8.43 -19.78 21.49
CA GLU A 290 -7.65 -18.76 22.23
C GLU A 290 -6.78 -19.39 23.32
N GLY A 291 -7.22 -20.53 23.90
CA GLY A 291 -6.41 -21.31 24.83
C GLY A 291 -5.10 -21.82 24.22
N THR A 292 -5.14 -22.30 22.98
CA THR A 292 -4.01 -22.85 22.21
C THR A 292 -3.00 -21.79 21.77
N LEU A 293 -3.42 -20.53 21.63
CA LEU A 293 -2.57 -19.43 21.15
C LEU A 293 -2.20 -18.42 22.24
N SER A 294 -2.66 -18.62 23.47
CA SER A 294 -2.47 -17.69 24.59
C SER A 294 -0.99 -17.39 24.86
N HIS A 295 -0.11 -18.38 24.74
CA HIS A 295 1.35 -18.23 24.94
C HIS A 295 2.02 -17.36 23.86
N LEU A 296 1.40 -17.20 22.68
CA LEU A 296 1.92 -16.33 21.63
C LEU A 296 1.65 -14.83 21.92
N LYS A 297 0.95 -14.51 23.00
CA LYS A 297 0.80 -13.13 23.48
C LYS A 297 1.87 -12.75 24.51
N ASP A 298 2.61 -13.74 25.03
CA ASP A 298 3.62 -13.50 26.05
C ASP A 298 4.84 -12.76 25.48
N SER A 299 5.48 -11.97 26.34
CA SER A 299 6.77 -11.36 26.03
C SER A 299 7.84 -12.44 25.93
N ILE A 300 8.63 -12.41 24.86
CA ILE A 300 9.76 -13.30 24.72
C ILE A 300 10.90 -12.87 25.65
N VAL A 301 11.67 -13.85 26.11
CA VAL A 301 12.89 -13.60 26.89
C VAL A 301 14.08 -13.82 25.98
N LEU A 302 14.81 -12.74 25.70
CA LEU A 302 16.01 -12.75 24.86
C LEU A 302 17.26 -12.92 25.75
N ASP A 303 17.64 -14.17 26.00
CA ASP A 303 18.79 -14.58 26.81
C ASP A 303 19.69 -15.58 26.06
N GLN A 304 20.73 -16.10 26.71
CA GLN A 304 21.63 -17.08 26.07
C GLN A 304 20.89 -18.36 25.63
N LYS A 305 19.86 -18.79 26.38
CA LYS A 305 19.05 -19.96 26.03
C LYS A 305 18.20 -19.70 24.80
N PHE A 306 17.76 -18.46 24.59
CA PHE A 306 17.15 -18.05 23.33
C PHE A 306 18.12 -18.25 22.16
N MET A 307 19.39 -17.86 22.30
CA MET A 307 20.41 -18.04 21.25
C MET A 307 20.69 -19.52 20.95
N GLU A 308 20.70 -20.38 21.97
CA GLU A 308 20.84 -21.83 21.79
C GLU A 308 19.68 -22.41 20.96
N LEU A 309 18.45 -22.00 21.23
CA LEU A 309 17.28 -22.41 20.45
C LEU A 309 17.32 -21.83 19.03
N ALA A 310 17.71 -20.57 18.88
CA ALA A 310 17.85 -19.91 17.60
C ALA A 310 18.87 -20.63 16.70
N ALA A 311 19.96 -21.15 17.29
CA ALA A 311 20.95 -21.96 16.58
C ALA A 311 20.39 -23.29 16.03
N MET A 312 19.25 -23.74 16.56
CA MET A 312 18.51 -24.91 16.09
C MET A 312 17.35 -24.52 15.16
N GLY A 313 17.25 -23.26 14.74
CA GLY A 313 16.14 -22.74 13.94
C GLY A 313 14.85 -22.57 14.72
N LYS A 314 14.89 -22.50 16.06
CA LYS A 314 13.72 -22.43 16.93
C LYS A 314 13.68 -21.13 17.73
N ILE A 315 12.47 -20.70 18.10
CA ILE A 315 12.25 -19.56 18.99
C ILE A 315 11.62 -20.07 20.29
N ARG A 316 12.07 -19.54 21.43
CA ARG A 316 11.50 -19.88 22.73
C ARG A 316 10.03 -19.45 22.77
N GLY A 317 9.14 -20.39 23.11
CA GLY A 317 7.69 -20.14 23.13
C GLY A 317 7.00 -20.33 21.78
N VAL A 318 7.72 -20.78 20.75
CA VAL A 318 7.14 -21.17 19.46
C VAL A 318 7.44 -22.65 19.22
N GLU A 319 6.40 -23.46 19.05
CA GLU A 319 6.58 -24.91 18.87
C GLU A 319 7.21 -25.28 17.54
N TYR A 320 7.05 -24.43 16.53
CA TYR A 320 7.55 -24.64 15.17
C TYR A 320 8.83 -23.86 14.92
N GLY A 321 9.84 -24.56 14.39
CA GLY A 321 11.08 -23.95 13.93
C GLY A 321 11.10 -23.78 12.41
N ILE A 322 12.17 -23.14 11.93
CA ILE A 322 12.53 -23.12 10.51
C ILE A 322 12.57 -24.56 9.98
N GLY A 323 11.93 -24.78 8.84
CA GLY A 323 11.76 -26.09 8.21
C GLY A 323 10.44 -26.79 8.51
N ALA A 324 9.63 -26.33 9.47
CA ALA A 324 8.26 -26.84 9.62
C ALA A 324 7.41 -26.45 8.41
N THR A 325 6.48 -27.31 8.03
CA THR A 325 5.57 -27.08 6.91
C THR A 325 4.37 -26.23 7.33
N GLU A 326 3.82 -25.48 6.39
CA GLU A 326 2.57 -24.72 6.58
C GLU A 326 1.44 -25.61 7.12
N ALA A 327 1.29 -26.82 6.57
CA ALA A 327 0.27 -27.77 6.99
C ALA A 327 0.40 -28.19 8.47
N GLU A 328 1.63 -28.37 8.98
CA GLU A 328 1.88 -28.71 10.38
C GLU A 328 1.49 -27.57 11.32
N VAL A 329 1.72 -26.32 10.91
CA VAL A 329 1.35 -25.14 11.70
C VAL A 329 -0.16 -24.99 11.73
N ILE A 330 -0.82 -24.99 10.56
CA ILE A 330 -2.28 -24.84 10.46
C ILE A 330 -3.01 -25.94 11.21
N ALA A 331 -2.52 -27.18 11.18
CA ALA A 331 -3.13 -28.30 11.89
C ALA A 331 -3.22 -28.08 13.41
N LYS A 332 -2.31 -27.29 13.99
CA LYS A 332 -2.27 -27.06 15.45
C LYS A 332 -2.72 -25.68 15.86
N TRP A 333 -2.26 -24.65 15.16
CA TRP A 333 -2.56 -23.25 15.46
C TRP A 333 -3.85 -22.76 14.78
N GLY A 334 -4.46 -23.60 13.95
CA GLY A 334 -5.60 -23.20 13.13
C GLY A 334 -5.20 -22.19 12.07
N LYS A 335 -6.19 -21.46 11.56
CA LYS A 335 -5.95 -20.44 10.54
C LYS A 335 -5.15 -19.25 11.10
N PRO A 336 -4.30 -18.62 10.28
CA PRO A 336 -3.67 -17.37 10.65
C PRO A 336 -4.69 -16.23 10.78
N HIS A 337 -4.35 -15.22 11.57
CA HIS A 337 -5.10 -13.98 11.70
C HIS A 337 -4.94 -13.09 10.47
N GLU A 338 -3.79 -13.17 9.80
CA GLU A 338 -3.46 -12.38 8.61
C GLU A 338 -2.57 -13.21 7.69
N ILE A 339 -2.77 -13.07 6.38
CA ILE A 339 -1.88 -13.58 5.33
C ILE A 339 -1.43 -12.37 4.52
N GLY A 340 -0.13 -12.21 4.31
CA GLY A 340 0.43 -11.10 3.55
C GLY A 340 1.66 -11.52 2.76
N SER A 341 2.29 -10.56 2.07
CA SER A 341 3.49 -10.82 1.27
C SER A 341 4.53 -9.73 1.46
N ARG A 342 5.78 -10.13 1.70
CA ARG A 342 6.97 -9.26 1.67
C ARG A 342 8.14 -10.05 1.10
N GLN A 343 8.39 -9.92 -0.20
CA GLN A 343 9.29 -10.76 -1.00
C GLN A 343 8.84 -12.24 -1.11
N VAL A 344 8.31 -12.82 -0.03
CA VAL A 344 7.64 -14.12 0.05
C VAL A 344 6.36 -13.99 0.88
N GLU A 345 5.45 -14.96 0.76
CA GLU A 345 4.23 -15.04 1.56
C GLU A 345 4.57 -15.24 3.05
N TYR A 346 3.80 -14.56 3.92
CA TYR A 346 3.79 -14.82 5.35
C TYR A 346 2.37 -15.04 5.86
N GLN A 347 2.30 -15.79 6.96
CA GLN A 347 1.07 -15.99 7.72
C GLN A 347 1.31 -15.58 9.17
N GLN A 348 0.36 -14.87 9.76
CA GLN A 348 0.51 -14.25 11.08
C GLN A 348 -0.41 -14.87 12.13
N TRP A 349 0.14 -15.21 13.28
CA TRP A 349 -0.61 -15.56 14.49
C TRP A 349 -0.23 -14.61 15.63
N ASN A 350 -1.15 -13.74 16.04
CA ASN A 350 -0.86 -12.67 16.99
C ASN A 350 0.38 -11.86 16.56
N ASN A 351 1.43 -11.83 17.39
CA ASN A 351 2.66 -11.09 17.15
C ASN A 351 3.72 -11.88 16.37
N TYR A 352 3.37 -13.03 15.79
CA TYR A 352 4.31 -13.90 15.06
C TYR A 352 3.95 -13.98 13.59
N GLN A 353 4.91 -13.66 12.72
CA GLN A 353 4.82 -13.83 11.26
C GLN A 353 5.73 -14.99 10.84
N LEU A 354 5.16 -16.00 10.19
CA LEU A 354 5.87 -17.14 9.63
C LEU A 354 5.94 -16.97 8.11
N TYR A 355 7.14 -16.95 7.56
CA TYR A 355 7.38 -16.77 6.13
C TYR A 355 7.68 -18.13 5.49
N TYR A 356 6.99 -18.46 4.39
CA TYR A 356 7.06 -19.77 3.74
C TYR A 356 7.76 -19.69 2.38
N TRP A 357 8.75 -20.55 2.16
CA TRP A 357 9.49 -20.58 0.90
C TRP A 357 8.89 -21.61 -0.05
N PRO A 358 8.73 -21.27 -1.34
CA PRO A 358 8.42 -22.26 -2.37
C PRO A 358 9.65 -23.12 -2.70
N PRO A 359 9.45 -24.35 -3.21
CA PRO A 359 8.16 -24.96 -3.54
C PRO A 359 7.57 -25.79 -2.40
N ASP A 360 8.29 -26.00 -1.30
CA ASP A 360 7.91 -26.97 -0.27
C ASP A 360 7.10 -26.36 0.89
N HIS A 361 6.77 -25.06 0.82
CA HIS A 361 5.95 -24.34 1.80
C HIS A 361 6.43 -24.57 3.24
N LYS A 362 7.76 -24.51 3.42
CA LYS A 362 8.39 -24.59 4.73
C LYS A 362 8.73 -23.22 5.26
N ILE A 363 8.64 -23.07 6.57
CA ILE A 363 9.08 -21.87 7.28
C ILE A 363 10.55 -21.64 6.95
N GLY A 364 10.88 -20.54 6.29
CA GLY A 364 12.26 -20.11 6.07
C GLY A 364 12.69 -18.95 6.97
N ALA A 365 11.71 -18.22 7.52
CA ALA A 365 11.93 -17.18 8.51
C ALA A 365 10.76 -17.07 9.48
N ILE A 366 11.07 -16.67 10.71
CA ILE A 366 10.11 -16.38 11.76
C ILE A 366 10.38 -14.96 12.25
N ARG A 367 9.37 -14.10 12.23
CA ARG A 367 9.46 -12.74 12.76
C ARG A 367 8.50 -12.55 13.92
N ILE A 368 9.00 -11.89 14.96
CA ILE A 368 8.28 -11.54 16.18
C ILE A 368 8.15 -10.03 16.20
N LEU A 369 6.92 -9.53 16.31
CA LEU A 369 6.61 -8.10 16.33
C LEU A 369 6.87 -7.52 17.73
N GLY A 370 7.20 -6.22 17.76
CA GLY A 370 7.74 -5.52 18.94
C GLY A 370 6.84 -5.55 20.18
N ALA A 371 5.53 -5.76 20.03
CA ALA A 371 4.62 -5.94 21.17
C ALA A 371 5.01 -7.13 22.07
N SER A 372 5.66 -8.16 21.51
CA SER A 372 6.20 -9.30 22.26
C SER A 372 7.67 -9.14 22.65
N VAL A 373 8.32 -8.01 22.31
CA VAL A 373 9.76 -7.79 22.53
C VAL A 373 9.97 -6.49 23.34
N PRO A 374 9.77 -6.51 24.67
CA PRO A 374 9.77 -5.31 25.52
C PRO A 374 11.19 -4.84 25.87
N TYR A 375 12.08 -4.73 24.88
CA TYR A 375 13.49 -4.39 25.08
C TYR A 375 13.94 -3.26 24.16
N THR A 376 14.91 -2.49 24.64
CA THR A 376 15.72 -1.61 23.79
C THR A 376 16.91 -2.35 23.21
N LEU A 377 17.50 -1.82 22.13
CA LEU A 377 18.73 -2.37 21.56
C LEU A 377 19.89 -2.48 22.56
N ALA A 378 20.00 -1.52 23.50
CA ALA A 378 21.01 -1.56 24.55
C ALA A 378 20.79 -2.73 25.53
N GLN A 379 19.53 -3.02 25.87
CA GLN A 379 19.19 -4.17 26.72
C GLN A 379 19.48 -5.50 26.01
N ILE A 380 19.22 -5.57 24.69
CA ILE A 380 19.56 -6.75 23.89
C ILE A 380 21.06 -6.99 23.87
N LYS A 381 21.87 -5.97 23.58
CA LYS A 381 23.34 -6.09 23.60
C LYS A 381 23.87 -6.53 24.97
N LYS A 382 23.26 -6.04 26.05
CA LYS A 382 23.61 -6.47 27.41
C LYS A 382 23.26 -7.94 27.67
N SER A 383 22.17 -8.44 27.10
CA SER A 383 21.66 -9.80 27.35
C SER A 383 22.30 -10.86 26.45
N LEU A 384 22.47 -10.54 25.16
CA LEU A 384 22.95 -11.46 24.12
C LEU A 384 24.43 -11.27 23.78
N GLY A 385 25.06 -10.21 24.28
CA GLY A 385 26.44 -9.84 23.96
C GLY A 385 26.55 -8.94 22.73
N ASN A 386 27.73 -8.91 22.12
CA ASN A 386 27.98 -8.06 20.95
C ASN A 386 27.41 -8.72 19.68
N PRO A 387 26.69 -7.96 18.83
CA PRO A 387 26.26 -8.47 17.55
C PRO A 387 27.46 -8.66 16.62
N THR A 388 27.31 -9.55 15.65
CA THR A 388 28.27 -9.77 14.56
C THR A 388 28.31 -8.58 13.61
N SER A 389 27.17 -7.91 13.42
CA SER A 389 27.07 -6.69 12.62
C SER A 389 26.01 -5.75 13.19
N GLU A 390 26.23 -4.46 13.00
CA GLU A 390 25.30 -3.39 13.37
C GLU A 390 25.24 -2.40 12.21
N VAL A 391 24.08 -2.29 11.57
CA VAL A 391 23.91 -1.53 10.34
C VAL A 391 22.69 -0.62 10.41
N ASN A 392 22.80 0.55 9.83
CA ASN A 392 21.65 1.34 9.42
C ASN A 392 21.19 0.82 8.06
N GLY A 393 20.05 0.16 8.01
CA GLY A 393 19.46 -0.34 6.78
C GLY A 393 19.08 0.80 5.82
N VAL A 394 18.85 0.44 4.56
CA VAL A 394 18.51 1.39 3.48
C VAL A 394 17.23 2.18 3.80
N ASP A 395 16.31 1.57 4.57
CA ASP A 395 15.04 2.17 4.97
C ASP A 395 15.11 2.97 6.29
N GLY A 396 16.32 3.28 6.78
CA GLY A 396 16.52 3.95 8.07
C GLY A 396 16.22 3.07 9.28
N ILE A 397 16.06 1.76 9.08
CA ILE A 397 15.88 0.78 10.14
C ILE A 397 17.24 0.36 10.67
N TRP A 398 17.47 0.56 11.96
CA TRP A 398 18.65 0.08 12.63
C TRP A 398 18.54 -1.42 12.91
N SER A 399 19.54 -2.20 12.51
CA SER A 399 19.53 -3.65 12.65
C SER A 399 20.78 -4.17 13.35
N LEU A 400 20.59 -5.01 14.37
CA LEU A 400 21.63 -5.81 14.99
C LEU A 400 21.54 -7.24 14.45
N LEU A 401 22.65 -7.76 13.92
CA LEU A 401 22.74 -9.14 13.47
C LEU A 401 23.55 -9.97 14.48
N TYR A 402 22.95 -11.02 15.01
CA TYR A 402 23.62 -12.05 15.80
C TYR A 402 23.68 -13.35 15.02
N GLN A 403 24.85 -13.96 14.97
CA GLN A 403 25.01 -15.31 14.44
C GLN A 403 24.49 -16.36 15.44
N ALA A 404 23.62 -17.26 15.00
CA ALA A 404 23.11 -18.37 15.78
C ALA A 404 23.20 -19.67 14.97
N GLY A 405 24.33 -20.39 15.07
CA GLY A 405 24.55 -21.61 14.26
C GLY A 405 24.49 -21.32 12.76
N ASP A 406 23.60 -22.02 12.05
CA ASP A 406 23.35 -21.82 10.61
C ASP A 406 22.33 -20.68 10.32
N TYR A 407 21.88 -19.98 11.36
CA TYR A 407 20.84 -18.97 11.28
C TYR A 407 21.36 -17.58 11.68
N GLY A 408 20.71 -16.56 11.15
CA GLY A 408 20.90 -15.16 11.53
C GLY A 408 19.71 -14.67 12.34
N LEU A 409 19.99 -14.03 13.47
CA LEU A 409 19.00 -13.33 14.28
C LEU A 409 19.14 -11.83 14.08
N TYR A 410 18.12 -11.22 13.48
CA TYR A 410 18.04 -9.80 13.17
C TYR A 410 17.15 -9.11 14.20
N VAL A 411 17.67 -8.09 14.87
CA VAL A 411 16.93 -7.30 15.86
C VAL A 411 16.84 -5.87 15.34
N ASN A 412 15.62 -5.43 15.03
CA ASN A 412 15.36 -4.19 14.31
C ASN A 412 14.73 -3.13 15.20
N ALA A 413 15.11 -1.86 15.03
CA ALA A 413 14.52 -0.70 15.68
C ALA A 413 14.60 0.54 14.78
N THR A 414 13.77 1.55 15.00
CA THR A 414 13.82 2.82 14.25
C THR A 414 15.06 3.66 14.52
N THR A 415 15.69 3.47 15.70
CA THR A 415 16.85 4.26 16.13
C THR A 415 17.86 3.37 16.86
N PRO A 416 19.16 3.74 16.89
CA PRO A 416 20.21 2.94 17.55
C PRO A 416 20.01 2.75 19.06
N THR A 417 19.14 3.56 19.69
CA THR A 417 18.78 3.46 21.11
C THR A 417 17.30 3.13 21.33
N GLY A 418 16.59 2.82 20.25
CA GLY A 418 15.14 2.66 20.24
C GLY A 418 14.66 1.37 20.89
N GLN A 419 13.33 1.29 21.04
CA GLN A 419 12.64 0.04 21.34
C GLN A 419 12.74 -0.90 20.13
N VAL A 420 12.82 -2.20 20.41
CA VAL A 420 12.83 -3.22 19.36
C VAL A 420 11.46 -3.27 18.69
N GLU A 421 11.43 -3.06 17.38
CA GLU A 421 10.23 -3.16 16.56
C GLU A 421 9.97 -4.58 16.10
N SER A 422 11.02 -5.36 15.87
CA SER A 422 10.89 -6.79 15.56
C SER A 422 12.18 -7.56 15.75
N VAL A 423 12.02 -8.86 15.95
CA VAL A 423 13.11 -9.85 15.95
C VAL A 423 12.81 -10.86 14.86
N MET A 424 13.76 -11.14 13.97
CA MET A 424 13.61 -12.11 12.89
C MET A 424 14.70 -13.17 12.97
N LEU A 425 14.31 -14.44 12.97
CA LEU A 425 15.20 -15.58 12.77
C LEU A 425 15.04 -16.06 11.33
N LYS A 426 16.14 -16.10 10.57
CA LYS A 426 16.17 -16.61 9.18
C LYS A 426 17.40 -17.49 8.99
N LYS A 427 17.31 -18.50 8.12
CA LYS A 427 18.48 -19.27 7.69
C LYS A 427 19.46 -18.38 6.91
N ASN A 428 20.76 -18.50 7.19
CA ASN A 428 21.77 -17.82 6.38
C ASN A 428 21.84 -18.48 4.99
N GLU A 429 22.06 -17.67 3.97
CA GLU A 429 22.24 -18.12 2.58
C GLU A 429 23.68 -18.56 2.30
#